data_AF-A0A2G9R8K0-F1
#
_entry.id   AF-A0A2G9R8K0-F1
#
_cell.length_a   1.000
_cell.length_b   1.000
_cell.length_c   1.000
_cell.angle_alpha   90.00
_cell.angle_beta   90.00
_cell.angle_gamma   90.00
#
_symmetry.space_group_name_H-M   'P 1'
#
loop_
_entity.id
_entity.type
_entity.pdbx_description
1 polymer ?
#
loop_
_entity_poly.entity_id
_entity_poly.type
_entity_poly.pdbx_seq_one_letter_code
_entity_poly.pdbx_strand_id
1 'polypeptide(L)' 'MSKKGDVQVVVPKSNNFTSDSARRMIQEIMFCSRDLDIIKEKTKEIEQGLKNMIAVLGRI' A
#
# COMPACT_ATOMS: atom_id res chain seq x y z
N MET A 1 -4.96 -39.86 39.68
CA MET A 1 -5.19 -40.05 38.22
C MET A 1 -4.86 -38.74 37.53
N SER A 2 -3.71 -38.68 36.85
CA SER A 2 -3.19 -37.44 36.24
C SER A 2 -3.89 -37.18 34.91
N LYS A 3 -4.54 -36.02 34.75
CA LYS A 3 -5.05 -35.57 33.45
C LYS A 3 -3.84 -35.20 32.60
N LYS A 4 -3.51 -36.03 31.61
CA LYS A 4 -2.65 -35.64 30.49
C LYS A 4 -3.32 -34.44 29.81
N GLY A 5 -2.78 -33.25 30.03
CA GLY A 5 -3.12 -32.08 29.23
C GLY A 5 -2.57 -32.33 27.84
N ASP A 6 -3.46 -32.60 26.89
CA ASP A 6 -3.12 -32.57 25.47
C ASP A 6 -2.76 -31.13 25.12
N VAL A 7 -1.46 -30.84 25.18
CA VAL A 7 -0.89 -29.67 24.52
C VAL A 7 -1.02 -29.96 23.03
N GLN A 8 -2.13 -29.52 22.45
CA GLN A 8 -2.26 -29.43 21.00
C GLN A 8 -1.16 -28.47 20.54
N VAL A 9 -0.03 -29.04 20.11
CA VAL A 9 1.05 -28.29 19.47
C VAL A 9 0.43 -27.69 18.22
N VAL A 10 0.04 -26.43 18.31
CA VAL A 10 -0.30 -25.61 17.15
C VAL A 10 1.02 -25.48 16.39
N VAL A 11 1.23 -26.39 15.45
CA VAL A 11 2.27 -26.21 14.43
C VAL A 11 1.93 -24.88 13.77
N PRO A 12 2.81 -23.86 13.84
CA PRO A 12 2.59 -22.65 13.10
C PRO A 12 2.43 -23.09 11.65
N LYS A 13 1.25 -22.84 11.04
CA LYS A 13 1.12 -22.94 9.60
C LYS A 13 2.22 -22.05 9.06
N SER A 14 3.27 -22.66 8.54
CA SER A 14 4.36 -21.92 7.95
C SER A 14 3.72 -21.14 6.81
N ASN A 15 3.65 -19.83 6.97
CA ASN A 15 3.22 -18.93 5.91
C ASN A 15 4.38 -18.96 4.92
N ASN A 16 4.44 -20.04 4.13
CA ASN A 16 5.48 -20.27 3.14
C ASN A 16 5.18 -19.32 1.99
N PHE A 17 5.57 -18.07 2.21
CA PHE A 17 5.72 -17.13 1.13
C PHE A 17 6.77 -17.73 0.22
N THR A 18 6.32 -18.28 -0.90
CA THR A 18 7.22 -18.89 -1.87
C THR A 18 8.08 -17.79 -2.45
N SER A 19 9.25 -18.16 -2.97
CA SER A 19 10.10 -17.19 -3.69
C SER A 19 9.33 -16.51 -4.84
N ASP A 20 8.39 -17.22 -5.47
CA ASP A 20 7.52 -16.66 -6.50
C ASP A 20 6.50 -15.65 -5.97
N SER A 21 5.86 -15.90 -4.81
CA SER A 21 4.95 -14.92 -4.22
C SER A 21 5.71 -13.66 -3.78
N ALA A 22 6.95 -13.80 -3.30
CA ALA A 22 7.85 -12.69 -3.01
C ALA A 22 8.19 -11.86 -4.25
N ARG A 23 8.60 -12.51 -5.34
CA ARG A 23 8.90 -11.84 -6.60
C ARG A 23 7.69 -11.09 -7.16
N ARG A 24 6.50 -11.70 -7.13
CA ARG A 24 5.26 -11.07 -7.59
C ARG A 24 4.93 -9.85 -6.74
N MET A 25 5.01 -9.95 -5.42
CA MET A 25 4.75 -8.82 -4.52
C MET A 25 5.72 -7.65 -4.77
N ILE A 26 7.00 -7.93 -5.03
CA ILE A 26 7.98 -6.90 -5.39
C ILE A 26 7.59 -6.20 -6.70
N GLN A 27 7.11 -6.94 -7.72
CA GLN A 27 6.64 -6.35 -8.97
C GLN A 27 5.41 -5.46 -8.77
N GLU A 28 4.44 -5.92 -7.99
CA GLU A 28 3.25 -5.13 -7.64
C GLU A 28 3.65 -3.84 -6.90
N ILE A 29 4.56 -3.92 -5.93
CA ILE A 29 5.07 -2.74 -5.22
C ILE A 29 5.73 -1.75 -6.20
N MET A 30 6.58 -2.23 -7.11
CA MET A 30 7.21 -1.38 -8.12
C MET A 30 6.18 -0.70 -9.05
N PHE A 31 5.10 -1.40 -9.41
CA PHE A 31 4.04 -0.85 -10.23
C PHE A 31 3.25 0.22 -9.45
N CYS A 32 2.82 -0.10 -8.23
CA CYS A 32 2.16 0.84 -7.32
C CYS A 32 3.01 2.10 -7.08
N SER A 33 4.33 2.00 -6.96
CA SER A 33 5.20 3.17 -6.83
C SER A 33 5.08 4.14 -8.02
N ARG A 34 4.96 3.62 -9.26
CA ARG A 34 4.77 4.45 -10.46
C ARG A 34 3.40 5.12 -10.47
N ASP A 35 2.36 4.38 -10.09
CA ASP A 35 1.01 4.93 -9.97
C ASP A 35 0.96 6.06 -8.94
N LEU A 36 1.67 5.89 -7.81
CA LEU A 36 1.79 6.92 -6.78
C LEU A 36 2.48 8.19 -7.30
N ASP A 37 3.52 8.06 -8.13
CA ASP A 37 4.18 9.21 -8.73
C ASP A 37 3.24 9.98 -9.68
N ILE A 38 2.44 9.27 -10.48
CA ILE A 38 1.43 9.88 -11.37
C ILE A 38 0.36 10.62 -10.55
N ILE A 39 -0.17 9.98 -9.50
CA ILE A 39 -1.17 10.59 -8.60
C ILE A 39 -0.60 11.87 -7.97
N LYS A 40 0.66 11.84 -7.53
CA LYS A 40 1.35 12.99 -6.95
C LYS A 40 1.49 14.14 -7.95
N GLU A 41 1.82 13.86 -9.20
CA GLU A 41 1.89 14.89 -10.24
C GLU A 41 0.50 15.49 -10.52
N LYS A 42 -0.52 14.66 -10.70
CA LYS A 42 -1.91 15.11 -10.89
C LYS A 42 -2.43 15.95 -9.73
N THR A 43 -2.05 15.59 -8.50
CA THR A 43 -2.40 16.37 -7.30
C THR A 43 -1.77 17.77 -7.35
N LYS A 44 -0.52 17.89 -7.78
CA LYS A 44 0.15 19.21 -7.94
C LYS A 44 -0.53 20.06 -9.01
N GLU A 45 -0.92 19.46 -10.13
CA GLU A 45 -1.68 20.15 -11.19
C GLU A 45 -3.01 20.71 -10.64
N ILE A 46 -3.75 19.90 -9.88
CA ILE A 46 -5.01 20.32 -9.25
C ILE A 46 -4.77 21.45 -8.25
N GLU A 47 -3.77 21.32 -7.38
CA GLU A 47 -3.43 22.34 -6.39
C GLU A 47 -3.10 23.69 -7.07
N GLN A 48 -2.33 23.65 -8.16
CA GLN A 48 -2.01 24.85 -8.93
C GLN A 48 -3.26 25.44 -9.59
N GLY A 49 -4.15 24.61 -10.12
CA GLY A 49 -5.44 25.04 -10.66
C GLY A 49 -6.29 25.78 -9.63
N LEU A 50 -6.38 25.25 -8.41
CA LEU A 50 -7.11 25.88 -7.31
C LEU A 50 -6.49 27.22 -6.90
N LYS A 51 -5.15 27.29 -6.79
CA LYS A 51 -4.44 28.55 -6.54
C LYS A 51 -4.75 29.61 -7.60
N ASN A 52 -4.77 29.21 -8.87
CA ASN A 52 -5.10 30.11 -9.98
C ASN A 52 -6.55 30.60 -9.89
N MET A 53 -7.50 29.72 -9.57
CA MET A 53 -8.91 30.09 -9.39
C MET A 53 -9.08 31.11 -8.26
N ILE A 54 -8.45 30.88 -7.10
CA ILE A 54 -8.48 31.83 -5.97
C ILE A 54 -7.86 33.17 -6.38
N ALA A 55 -6.74 33.15 -7.10
CA ALA A 55 -6.06 34.37 -7.56
C ALA A 55 -6.92 35.19 -8.54
N VAL A 56 -7.75 34.54 -9.38
CA VAL A 56 -8.69 35.23 -10.26
C VAL A 56 -9.84 35.83 -9.46
N LEU A 57 -10.45 35.06 -8.55
CA LEU A 57 -11.58 35.52 -7.73
C LEU A 57 -11.19 36.69 -6.82
N GLY A 58 -9.97 36.70 -6.25
CA GLY A 58 -9.49 37.80 -5.41
C GLY A 58 -9.14 39.09 -6.17
N ARG A 59 -9.18 39.09 -7.51
CA ARG A 59 -8.99 40.29 -8.34
C ARG A 59 -10.31 40.95 -8.74
N ILE A 60 -11.45 40.30 -8.47
CA ILE A 60 -12.80 40.86 -8.63
C ILE A 60 -13.15 41.61 -7.34
#